data_AF-D8M6Z2-F1
#
_entry.id   AF-D8M6Z2-F1
#
_cell.length_a   1.000
_cell.length_b   1.000
_cell.length_c   1.000
_cell.angle_alpha   90.00
_cell.angle_beta   90.00
_cell.angle_gamma   90.00
#
_symmetry.space_group_name_H-M   'P 1'
#
loop_
_entity.id
_entity.type
_entity.pdbx_description
1 polymer ?
#
loop_
_entity_poly.entity_id
_entity_poly.type
_entity_poly.pdbx_seq_one_letter_code
_entity_poly.pdbx_strand_id
1 'polypeptide(L)'
;MPLGLGVKYAEWFEMKETSHSVILRRKQAVKEKHWEYNSTFSVAPLTNDMPSHDSIALLPSNCSYSTNVWYDRVAIMSTRGYVNIYHNAEWITNFYHIATNIEKFPLFSAFTIVNPILIKGDPRSKWVLSYINETLSMFPPEIRPFYVPYSSFFEQHDHIWFRRAIFFFINTPVLDMFLSDIEPLLVKKIAYRYYGISELIAKPDKLKLLYIARQGEWRQILNERDMIRNITSKCKDVVEFEKAYFERNTHRMQVLSMRSTDILLGYHGAAFVNIMFMMPYSGFIEFFSPLLKPRYYDMMAQKTQLAYRSLTGNNIDLSKKPPRDGRNINMFIDVNMVVEYVNELVEIVNKEKYKIVSII
;
A
#
# COMPACT_ATOMS: atom_id res chain seq x y z
N MET A 1 3.04 31.09 2.33
CA MET A 1 2.95 31.07 0.85
C MET A 1 1.80 30.17 0.45
N PRO A 2 0.84 30.64 -0.35
CA PRO A 2 -0.33 29.86 -0.73
C PRO A 2 0.07 28.84 -1.81
N LEU A 3 -0.12 27.55 -1.55
CA LEU A 3 0.04 26.48 -2.53
C LEU A 3 -1.16 26.48 -3.49
N GLY A 4 -1.09 27.35 -4.49
CA GLY A 4 -1.95 27.28 -5.67
C GLY A 4 -1.39 26.27 -6.67
N LEU A 5 -1.88 25.04 -6.62
CA LEU A 5 -1.82 24.07 -7.72
C LEU A 5 -3.13 23.28 -7.66
N GLY A 6 -4.07 23.63 -8.53
CA GLY A 6 -5.31 22.88 -8.72
C GLY A 6 -4.99 21.48 -9.24
N VAL A 7 -4.79 20.53 -8.35
CA VAL A 7 -4.72 19.12 -8.69
C VAL A 7 -6.16 18.65 -8.94
N LYS A 8 -6.49 18.28 -10.18
CA LYS A 8 -7.76 17.62 -10.48
C LYS A 8 -7.71 16.21 -9.86
N TYR A 9 -8.42 16.02 -8.75
CA TYR A 9 -8.44 14.78 -7.95
C TYR A 9 -9.24 13.64 -8.61
N ALA A 10 -10.17 13.98 -9.48
CA ALA A 10 -10.92 13.11 -10.37
C ALA A 10 -11.44 13.96 -11.53
N GLU A 11 -11.55 13.40 -12.74
CA GLU A 11 -12.30 14.05 -13.82
C GLU A 11 -13.64 13.34 -14.00
N TRP A 12 -14.71 14.11 -13.85
CA TRP A 12 -16.02 13.73 -14.36
C TRP A 12 -16.01 13.89 -15.88
N PHE A 13 -16.37 12.82 -16.59
CA PHE A 13 -16.74 12.91 -17.98
C PHE A 13 -18.26 12.96 -18.03
N GLU A 14 -18.81 14.17 -18.02
CA GLU A 14 -20.21 14.41 -18.36
C GLU A 14 -20.22 14.75 -19.86
N MET A 15 -20.81 13.89 -20.69
CA MET A 15 -20.87 14.17 -22.12
C MET A 15 -21.87 15.30 -22.36
N LYS A 16 -21.37 16.51 -22.64
CA LYS A 16 -22.16 17.47 -23.42
C LYS A 16 -22.18 16.97 -24.86
N GLU A 17 -23.37 16.81 -25.42
CA GLU A 17 -23.65 16.43 -26.82
C GLU A 17 -22.62 16.99 -27.81
N THR A 18 -21.50 16.29 -28.00
CA THR A 18 -20.56 16.54 -29.10
C THR A 18 -19.71 15.29 -29.27
N SER A 19 -20.08 14.54 -30.30
CA SER A 19 -19.38 13.43 -30.95
C SER A 19 -17.85 13.54 -30.98
N HIS A 20 -17.13 13.13 -29.93
CA HIS A 20 -15.68 12.93 -30.01
C HIS A 20 -15.26 11.74 -29.14
N SER A 21 -14.58 10.78 -29.77
CA SER A 21 -13.91 9.69 -29.08
C SER A 21 -12.70 10.22 -28.30
N VAL A 22 -12.68 10.02 -26.99
CA VAL A 22 -11.49 10.31 -26.17
C VAL A 22 -10.69 9.03 -26.03
N ILE A 23 -9.54 8.98 -26.71
CA ILE A 23 -8.55 7.92 -26.51
C ILE A 23 -7.58 8.37 -25.42
N LEU A 24 -7.71 7.83 -24.21
CA LEU A 24 -6.75 8.12 -23.13
C LEU A 24 -5.51 7.25 -23.33
N ARG A 25 -4.47 7.80 -23.97
CA ARG A 25 -3.14 7.17 -24.05
C ARG A 25 -2.25 7.71 -22.95
N ARG A 26 -1.89 6.86 -21.98
CA ARG A 26 -0.84 7.22 -21.01
C ARG A 26 0.54 6.95 -21.62
N LYS A 27 1.23 7.98 -22.10
CA LYS A 27 2.70 7.92 -22.27
C LYS A 27 3.34 8.13 -20.90
N GLN A 28 3.65 7.05 -20.19
CA GLN A 28 4.50 7.15 -19.01
C GLN A 28 5.96 7.12 -19.47
N ALA A 29 6.55 8.31 -19.67
CA ALA A 29 7.97 8.43 -19.96
C ALA A 29 8.77 8.12 -18.69
N VAL A 30 9.22 6.87 -18.54
CA VAL A 30 10.31 6.52 -17.62
C VAL A 30 11.43 5.95 -18.48
N LYS A 31 12.54 6.70 -18.59
CA LYS A 31 13.79 6.22 -19.18
C LYS A 31 14.30 5.08 -18.30
N GLU A 32 13.89 3.85 -18.59
CA GLU A 32 14.63 2.59 -18.36
C GLU A 32 13.70 1.38 -18.58
N LYS A 33 13.95 0.64 -19.68
CA LYS A 33 13.42 -0.69 -20.03
C LYS A 33 11.90 -0.91 -19.91
N HIS A 34 11.26 -0.62 -21.04
CA HIS A 34 9.92 -0.95 -21.52
C HIS A 34 9.19 -2.14 -20.87
N TRP A 35 8.12 -1.83 -20.15
CA TRP A 35 6.84 -2.52 -20.31
C TRP A 35 5.83 -1.46 -20.78
N GLU A 36 5.51 -1.44 -22.07
CA GLU A 36 4.36 -0.71 -22.56
C GLU A 36 3.12 -1.55 -22.24
N TYR A 37 2.39 -1.17 -21.19
CA TYR A 37 1.01 -1.65 -21.05
C TYR A 37 0.14 -0.79 -21.96
N ASN A 38 -0.13 -1.28 -23.17
CA ASN A 38 -1.12 -0.72 -24.07
C ASN A 38 -2.54 -1.05 -23.58
N SER A 39 -2.96 -0.45 -22.48
CA SER A 39 -4.38 -0.34 -22.16
C SER A 39 -4.94 0.80 -23.01
N THR A 40 -5.59 0.47 -24.12
CA THR A 40 -6.22 1.47 -24.98
C THR A 40 -7.64 1.69 -24.48
N PHE A 41 -7.88 2.83 -23.85
CA PHE A 41 -9.25 3.27 -23.53
C PHE A 41 -9.79 3.98 -24.75
N SER A 42 -10.91 3.50 -25.30
CA SER A 42 -11.59 4.15 -26.41
C SER A 42 -13.02 4.45 -25.98
N VAL A 43 -13.34 5.72 -25.79
CA VAL A 43 -14.74 6.16 -25.78
C VAL A 43 -15.20 6.13 -27.23
N ALA A 44 -16.09 5.21 -27.61
CA ALA A 44 -16.61 5.14 -28.98
C ALA A 44 -17.66 6.24 -29.20
N PRO A 45 -17.76 6.84 -30.41
CA PRO A 45 -18.89 7.69 -30.75
C PRO A 45 -20.20 6.88 -30.66
N LEU A 46 -21.26 7.53 -30.19
CA LEU A 46 -22.62 6.98 -30.16
C LEU A 46 -23.01 6.47 -31.56
N THR A 47 -23.29 5.18 -31.68
CA THR A 47 -24.00 4.62 -32.84
C THR A 47 -25.50 4.61 -32.54
N ASN A 48 -26.34 4.64 -33.57
CA ASN A 48 -27.81 4.66 -33.44
C ASN A 48 -28.40 3.46 -32.67
N ASP A 49 -27.57 2.49 -32.33
CA ASP A 49 -27.93 1.25 -31.63
C ASP A 49 -27.66 1.32 -30.10
N MET A 50 -27.17 2.46 -29.58
CA MET A 50 -26.94 2.65 -28.14
C MET A 50 -28.17 3.22 -27.40
N PRO A 51 -28.52 2.75 -26.19
CA PRO A 51 -29.78 3.08 -25.52
C PRO A 51 -29.87 4.47 -24.86
N SER A 52 -28.78 5.25 -24.79
CA SER A 52 -28.83 6.65 -24.28
C SER A 52 -27.52 7.41 -24.55
N HIS A 53 -27.62 8.74 -24.66
CA HIS A 53 -26.51 9.67 -24.93
C HIS A 53 -25.43 9.78 -23.83
N ASP A 54 -25.55 9.06 -22.70
CA ASP A 54 -24.72 9.27 -21.49
C ASP A 54 -23.78 8.10 -21.12
N SER A 55 -23.44 7.20 -22.04
CA SER A 55 -22.71 5.96 -21.70
C SER A 55 -21.19 5.96 -21.98
N ILE A 56 -20.41 5.32 -21.10
CA ILE A 56 -18.97 5.01 -21.27
C ILE A 56 -18.81 3.51 -21.52
N ALA A 57 -17.99 3.11 -22.51
CA ALA A 57 -17.65 1.70 -22.75
C ALA A 57 -16.21 1.39 -22.34
N LEU A 58 -15.97 0.22 -21.73
CA LEU A 58 -14.62 -0.35 -21.63
C LEU A 58 -14.48 -1.44 -22.70
N LEU A 59 -13.44 -1.34 -23.52
CA LEU A 59 -13.19 -2.24 -24.65
C LEU A 59 -11.86 -2.99 -24.45
N PRO A 60 -11.81 -4.32 -24.67
CA PRO A 60 -10.57 -4.98 -25.00
C PRO A 60 -10.08 -4.48 -26.36
N SER A 61 -8.76 -4.37 -26.53
CA SER A 61 -8.18 -3.99 -27.83
C SER A 61 -8.61 -4.96 -28.92
N ASN A 62 -9.28 -4.45 -29.96
CA ASN A 62 -9.60 -5.10 -31.27
C ASN A 62 -10.89 -5.94 -31.43
N CYS A 63 -11.99 -5.67 -30.70
CA CYS A 63 -13.26 -6.42 -30.88
C CYS A 63 -14.48 -5.56 -31.29
N SER A 64 -15.46 -6.15 -32.00
CA SER A 64 -16.68 -5.50 -32.54
C SER A 64 -17.90 -5.57 -31.61
N TYR A 65 -18.70 -4.51 -31.53
CA TYR A 65 -19.81 -4.23 -30.59
C TYR A 65 -20.96 -5.27 -30.56
N SER A 66 -21.22 -5.95 -29.43
CA SER A 66 -22.38 -6.87 -29.32
C SER A 66 -22.86 -7.32 -27.92
N THR A 67 -22.83 -6.50 -26.85
CA THR A 67 -23.35 -6.95 -25.53
C THR A 67 -24.40 -6.03 -24.89
N ASN A 68 -25.30 -6.64 -24.10
CA ASN A 68 -26.45 -6.02 -23.41
C ASN A 68 -26.23 -5.81 -21.89
N VAL A 69 -24.99 -5.89 -21.37
CA VAL A 69 -24.73 -5.79 -19.93
C VAL A 69 -24.37 -4.36 -19.55
N TRP A 70 -25.10 -3.81 -18.58
CA TRP A 70 -24.99 -2.44 -18.11
C TRP A 70 -24.61 -2.39 -16.62
N TYR A 71 -23.61 -1.57 -16.32
CA TYR A 71 -23.29 -1.17 -14.95
C TYR A 71 -23.55 0.33 -14.77
N ASP A 72 -23.81 0.76 -13.55
CA ASP A 72 -24.06 2.16 -13.23
C ASP A 72 -23.31 2.55 -11.95
N ARG A 73 -22.81 3.79 -11.91
CA ARG A 73 -21.99 4.35 -10.84
C ARG A 73 -20.79 3.46 -10.49
N VAL A 74 -19.88 3.27 -11.46
CA VAL A 74 -18.69 2.42 -11.29
C VAL A 74 -17.41 3.24 -11.19
N ALA A 75 -16.61 2.96 -10.17
CA ALA A 75 -15.24 3.46 -10.09
C ALA A 75 -14.26 2.52 -10.82
N ILE A 76 -13.48 3.05 -11.75
CA ILE A 76 -12.46 2.31 -12.50
C ILE A 76 -11.10 2.80 -12.01
N MET A 77 -10.37 1.92 -11.31
CA MET A 77 -9.09 2.24 -10.69
C MET A 77 -7.94 1.65 -11.51
N SER A 78 -6.98 2.45 -11.95
CA SER A 78 -5.79 1.94 -12.65
C SER A 78 -4.65 1.65 -11.68
N THR A 79 -4.00 0.48 -11.76
CA THR A 79 -2.78 0.20 -10.99
C THR A 79 -1.49 0.60 -11.73
N ARG A 80 -0.35 0.57 -11.03
CA ARG A 80 0.99 0.68 -11.65
C ARG A 80 1.44 -0.60 -12.36
N GLY A 81 0.68 -1.70 -12.29
CA GLY A 81 1.08 -2.97 -12.89
C GLY A 81 2.27 -3.65 -12.18
N TYR A 82 2.49 -3.37 -10.89
CA TYR A 82 3.50 -4.07 -10.09
C TYR A 82 2.90 -5.07 -9.10
N VAL A 83 3.51 -6.26 -9.01
CA VAL A 83 3.11 -7.37 -8.11
C VAL A 83 3.40 -7.04 -6.62
N ASN A 84 4.13 -5.97 -6.35
CA ASN A 84 4.53 -5.61 -4.98
C ASN A 84 3.34 -5.09 -4.17
N ILE A 85 3.19 -5.57 -2.93
CA ILE A 85 2.10 -5.17 -2.03
C ILE A 85 2.08 -3.67 -1.73
N TYR A 86 3.23 -2.96 -1.80
CA TYR A 86 3.26 -1.50 -1.63
C TYR A 86 2.43 -0.78 -2.70
N HIS A 87 2.63 -1.12 -3.97
CA HIS A 87 1.88 -0.48 -5.06
C HIS A 87 0.40 -0.90 -5.06
N ASN A 88 0.09 -2.05 -4.44
CA ASN A 88 -1.30 -2.42 -4.22
C ASN A 88 -1.94 -1.63 -3.07
N ALA A 89 -1.20 -1.42 -1.98
CA ALA A 89 -1.68 -0.60 -0.88
C ALA A 89 -1.85 0.88 -1.28
N GLU A 90 -1.00 1.40 -2.17
CA GLU A 90 -1.12 2.76 -2.72
C GLU A 90 -2.49 3.01 -3.35
N TRP A 91 -2.99 2.09 -4.18
CA TRP A 91 -4.30 2.29 -4.81
C TRP A 91 -5.44 2.05 -3.81
N ILE A 92 -5.35 1.06 -2.90
CA ILE A 92 -6.37 0.83 -1.86
C ILE A 92 -6.51 2.08 -0.99
N THR A 93 -5.41 2.80 -0.78
CA THR A 93 -5.41 4.02 0.03
C THR A 93 -6.24 5.15 -0.58
N ASN A 94 -6.58 5.08 -1.87
CA ASN A 94 -7.51 6.03 -2.49
C ASN A 94 -8.90 6.01 -1.84
N PHE A 95 -9.34 4.89 -1.28
CA PHE A 95 -10.59 4.86 -0.55
C PHE A 95 -10.53 5.73 0.71
N TYR A 96 -9.37 5.83 1.38
CA TYR A 96 -9.21 6.74 2.51
C TYR A 96 -9.19 8.20 2.04
N HIS A 97 -8.56 8.52 0.90
CA HIS A 97 -8.64 9.85 0.30
C HIS A 97 -10.09 10.25 0.00
N ILE A 98 -10.87 9.31 -0.56
CA ILE A 98 -12.29 9.50 -0.85
C ILE A 98 -13.08 9.70 0.45
N ALA A 99 -12.87 8.85 1.45
CA ALA A 99 -13.61 8.93 2.71
C ALA A 99 -13.31 10.22 3.49
N THR A 100 -12.06 10.71 3.48
CA THR A 100 -11.68 11.96 4.16
C THR A 100 -12.09 13.22 3.40
N ASN A 101 -12.56 13.09 2.15
CA ASN A 101 -13.01 14.19 1.29
C ASN A 101 -14.33 13.81 0.60
N ILE A 102 -15.23 13.12 1.29
CA ILE A 102 -16.42 12.50 0.69
C ILE A 102 -17.32 13.53 0.01
N GLU A 103 -17.30 14.78 0.46
CA GLU A 103 -18.01 15.90 -0.15
C GLU A 103 -17.51 16.27 -1.55
N LYS A 104 -16.29 15.87 -1.90
CA LYS A 104 -15.64 16.14 -3.20
C LYS A 104 -15.79 14.98 -4.18
N PHE A 105 -16.25 13.83 -3.72
CA PHE A 105 -16.36 12.63 -4.55
C PHE A 105 -17.80 12.12 -4.58
N PRO A 106 -18.34 11.79 -5.76
CA PRO A 106 -19.63 11.11 -5.83
C PRO A 106 -19.55 9.70 -5.24
N LEU A 107 -20.71 9.23 -4.78
CA LEU A 107 -20.89 7.85 -4.38
C LEU A 107 -20.91 6.95 -5.62
N PHE A 108 -20.20 5.82 -5.52
CA PHE A 108 -20.21 4.75 -6.51
C PHE A 108 -20.63 3.42 -5.86
N SER A 109 -21.34 2.59 -6.62
CA SER A 109 -21.92 1.33 -6.12
C SER A 109 -20.97 0.14 -6.31
N ALA A 110 -20.10 0.21 -7.30
CA ALA A 110 -19.13 -0.83 -7.60
C ALA A 110 -17.80 -0.22 -7.99
N PHE A 111 -16.72 -1.00 -7.87
CA PHE A 111 -15.43 -0.62 -8.41
C PHE A 111 -14.71 -1.80 -9.04
N THR A 112 -13.86 -1.49 -10.02
CA THR A 112 -12.92 -2.45 -10.60
C THR A 112 -11.50 -1.91 -10.58
N ILE A 113 -10.55 -2.80 -10.71
CA ILE A 113 -9.13 -2.49 -10.73
C ILE A 113 -8.56 -2.97 -12.05
N VAL A 114 -8.17 -2.05 -12.92
CA VAL A 114 -7.51 -2.36 -14.19
C VAL A 114 -6.10 -2.85 -13.92
N ASN A 115 -5.72 -3.94 -14.60
CA ASN A 115 -4.48 -4.68 -14.35
C ASN A 115 -4.38 -5.17 -12.89
N PRO A 116 -5.36 -5.94 -12.39
CA PRO A 116 -5.27 -6.47 -11.05
C PRO A 116 -4.16 -7.52 -11.05
N ILE A 117 -3.11 -7.32 -10.25
CA ILE A 117 -2.09 -8.35 -10.06
C ILE A 117 -2.53 -9.26 -8.93
N LEU A 118 -3.62 -9.96 -9.19
CA LEU A 118 -4.20 -10.97 -8.33
C LEU A 118 -3.93 -12.33 -8.96
N ILE A 119 -2.93 -13.02 -8.42
CA ILE A 119 -2.54 -14.35 -8.85
C ILE A 119 -3.23 -15.35 -7.92
N LYS A 120 -4.01 -16.28 -8.49
CA LYS A 120 -4.70 -17.31 -7.71
C LYS A 120 -3.69 -18.11 -6.88
N GLY A 121 -3.94 -18.22 -5.58
CA GLY A 121 -3.06 -18.94 -4.64
C GLY A 121 -1.87 -18.13 -4.12
N ASP A 122 -1.59 -16.95 -4.65
CA ASP A 122 -0.49 -16.09 -4.19
C ASP A 122 -0.82 -15.44 -2.84
N PRO A 123 0.04 -15.60 -1.80
CA PRO A 123 -0.15 -14.95 -0.51
C PRO A 123 -0.28 -13.42 -0.59
N ARG A 124 0.40 -12.77 -1.54
CA ARG A 124 0.32 -11.32 -1.76
C ARG A 124 -1.08 -10.92 -2.21
N SER A 125 -1.68 -11.70 -3.11
CA SER A 125 -3.04 -11.45 -3.58
C SER A 125 -4.07 -11.67 -2.46
N LYS A 126 -3.86 -12.63 -1.56
CA LYS A 126 -4.67 -12.79 -0.34
C LYS A 126 -4.55 -11.59 0.60
N TRP A 127 -3.34 -11.06 0.78
CA TRP A 127 -3.12 -9.85 1.57
C TRP A 127 -3.86 -8.65 0.96
N VAL A 128 -3.76 -8.45 -0.36
CA VAL A 128 -4.44 -7.37 -1.08
C VAL A 128 -5.96 -7.45 -0.92
N LEU A 129 -6.55 -8.63 -1.16
CA LEU A 129 -7.99 -8.84 -0.99
C LEU A 129 -8.46 -8.62 0.45
N SER A 130 -7.65 -9.03 1.44
CA SER A 130 -7.96 -8.80 2.85
C SER A 130 -7.94 -7.31 3.18
N TYR A 131 -6.93 -6.58 2.69
CA TYR A 131 -6.81 -5.14 2.91
C TYR A 131 -7.91 -4.34 2.21
N ILE A 132 -8.38 -4.78 1.03
CA ILE A 132 -9.57 -4.23 0.37
C ILE A 132 -10.80 -4.39 1.27
N ASN A 133 -11.10 -5.62 1.70
CA ASN A 133 -12.30 -5.90 2.49
C ASN A 133 -12.30 -5.13 3.81
N GLU A 134 -11.15 -5.07 4.47
CA GLU A 134 -10.92 -4.24 5.65
C GLU A 134 -11.22 -2.77 5.36
N THR A 135 -10.58 -2.21 4.32
CA THR A 135 -10.72 -0.79 3.94
C THR A 135 -12.18 -0.44 3.64
N LEU A 136 -12.87 -1.26 2.86
CA LEU A 136 -14.27 -1.04 2.48
C LEU A 136 -15.24 -1.16 3.67
N SER A 137 -14.84 -1.83 4.75
CA SER A 137 -15.64 -1.89 5.97
C SER A 137 -15.85 -0.53 6.64
N MET A 138 -15.09 0.50 6.25
CA MET A 138 -15.32 1.87 6.71
C MET A 138 -16.65 2.45 6.27
N PHE A 139 -17.15 2.01 5.12
CA PHE A 139 -18.43 2.45 4.59
C PHE A 139 -19.59 1.63 5.20
N PRO A 140 -20.71 2.27 5.57
CA PRO A 140 -21.96 1.58 5.90
C PRO A 140 -22.40 0.62 4.79
N PRO A 141 -23.03 -0.52 5.11
CA PRO A 141 -23.46 -1.51 4.12
C PRO A 141 -24.26 -0.94 2.95
N GLU A 142 -25.06 0.11 3.19
CA GLU A 142 -25.96 0.74 2.22
C GLU A 142 -25.22 1.49 1.10
N ILE A 143 -24.00 1.97 1.39
CA ILE A 143 -23.19 2.76 0.45
C ILE A 143 -21.82 2.14 0.19
N ARG A 144 -21.57 0.93 0.70
CA ARG A 144 -20.29 0.23 0.54
C ARG A 144 -20.14 -0.24 -0.91
N PRO A 145 -19.11 0.21 -1.63
CA PRO A 145 -18.90 -0.26 -2.99
C PRO A 145 -18.41 -1.71 -2.97
N PHE A 146 -18.88 -2.53 -3.90
CA PHE A 146 -18.40 -3.91 -4.04
C PHE A 146 -17.35 -4.03 -5.15
N TYR A 147 -16.40 -4.95 -4.95
CA TYR A 147 -15.34 -5.20 -5.90
C TYR A 147 -15.83 -6.12 -7.04
N VAL A 148 -15.66 -5.67 -8.28
CA VAL A 148 -15.86 -6.50 -9.48
C VAL A 148 -14.51 -6.77 -10.13
N PRO A 149 -14.03 -8.03 -10.17
CA PRO A 149 -12.77 -8.36 -10.82
C PRO A 149 -12.78 -7.94 -12.28
N TYR A 150 -11.68 -7.31 -12.72
CA TYR A 150 -11.55 -6.86 -14.10
C TYR A 150 -11.63 -8.01 -15.12
N SER A 151 -11.26 -9.23 -14.74
CA SER A 151 -11.42 -10.39 -15.63
C SER A 151 -12.89 -10.77 -15.80
N SER A 152 -13.71 -10.73 -14.75
CA SER A 152 -15.14 -11.09 -14.80
C SER A 152 -15.93 -10.23 -15.77
N PHE A 153 -15.48 -9.01 -15.98
CA PHE A 153 -15.97 -8.08 -16.97
C PHE A 153 -15.83 -8.62 -18.41
N PHE A 154 -14.69 -9.24 -18.75
CA PHE A 154 -14.39 -9.70 -20.12
C PHE A 154 -14.42 -11.23 -20.28
N GLU A 155 -14.65 -11.99 -19.21
CA GLU A 155 -14.75 -13.47 -19.25
C GLU A 155 -15.99 -13.94 -20.01
N GLN A 156 -17.06 -13.15 -20.03
CA GLN A 156 -18.36 -13.54 -20.60
C GLN A 156 -18.88 -12.56 -21.65
N HIS A 157 -18.18 -11.44 -21.84
CA HIS A 157 -18.67 -10.32 -22.64
C HIS A 157 -17.52 -9.68 -23.40
N ASP A 158 -17.73 -9.48 -24.71
CA ASP A 158 -16.77 -8.76 -25.55
C ASP A 158 -16.73 -7.25 -25.24
N HIS A 159 -17.80 -6.74 -24.60
CA HIS A 159 -18.03 -5.31 -24.30
C HIS A 159 -18.75 -5.11 -22.98
N ILE A 160 -18.56 -3.94 -22.37
CA ILE A 160 -19.26 -3.55 -21.14
C ILE A 160 -19.63 -2.09 -21.21
N TRP A 161 -20.89 -1.81 -20.91
CA TRP A 161 -21.43 -0.47 -20.86
C TRP A 161 -21.54 0.02 -19.42
N PHE A 162 -21.11 1.26 -19.20
CA PHE A 162 -21.28 1.98 -17.95
C PHE A 162 -22.18 3.18 -18.19
N ARG A 163 -23.29 3.31 -17.45
CA ARG A 163 -24.13 4.52 -17.48
C ARG A 163 -23.43 5.71 -16.85
N ARG A 164 -22.69 5.48 -15.76
CA ARG A 164 -21.86 6.47 -15.07
C ARG A 164 -20.60 5.79 -14.58
N ALA A 165 -19.45 6.31 -14.95
CA ALA A 165 -18.16 5.80 -14.49
C ALA A 165 -17.21 6.94 -14.12
N ILE A 166 -16.31 6.66 -13.19
CA ILE A 166 -15.28 7.58 -12.73
C ILE A 166 -13.95 6.88 -12.79
N PHE A 167 -12.96 7.54 -13.39
CA PHE A 167 -11.62 7.02 -13.49
C PHE A 167 -10.75 7.59 -12.37
N PHE A 168 -10.27 6.71 -11.50
CA PHE A 168 -9.28 7.05 -10.48
C PHE A 168 -7.89 6.67 -11.01
N PHE A 169 -7.10 7.71 -11.27
CA PHE A 169 -5.69 7.56 -11.60
C PHE A 169 -4.85 7.60 -10.33
N ILE A 170 -3.74 6.87 -10.29
CA ILE A 170 -2.75 7.01 -9.22
C ILE A 170 -2.12 8.41 -9.33
N ASN A 171 -2.49 9.26 -8.39
CA ASN A 171 -2.11 10.66 -8.26
C ASN A 171 -1.24 10.90 -7.01
N THR A 172 -1.03 9.88 -6.17
CA THR A 172 0.01 9.88 -5.13
C THR A 172 1.41 9.83 -5.76
N PRO A 173 2.39 10.60 -5.25
CA PRO A 173 3.79 10.38 -5.56
C PRO A 173 4.15 8.92 -5.27
N VAL A 174 4.99 8.28 -6.09
CA VAL A 174 5.36 6.86 -5.90
C VAL A 174 5.91 6.59 -4.49
N LEU A 175 6.52 7.62 -3.90
CA LEU A 175 7.19 7.60 -2.62
C LEU A 175 6.27 7.96 -1.43
N ASP A 176 5.03 8.40 -1.68
CA ASP A 176 4.15 8.92 -0.62
C ASP A 176 2.73 8.39 -0.78
N MET A 177 2.35 7.46 0.10
CA MET A 177 1.06 6.76 0.04
C MET A 177 -0.11 7.57 0.61
N PHE A 178 0.16 8.52 1.51
CA PHE A 178 -0.89 9.24 2.25
C PHE A 178 -0.83 10.74 1.92
N LEU A 179 -1.98 11.33 1.62
CA LEU A 179 -2.09 12.77 1.33
C LEU A 179 -2.13 13.61 2.62
N SER A 180 -2.52 13.01 3.74
CA SER A 180 -2.61 13.69 5.05
C SER A 180 -2.26 12.75 6.20
N ASP A 181 -2.03 13.34 7.38
CA ASP A 181 -1.70 12.59 8.60
C ASP A 181 -2.94 11.92 9.23
N ILE A 182 -4.15 12.28 8.75
CA ILE A 182 -5.43 11.70 9.22
C ILE A 182 -5.67 10.33 8.60
N GLU A 183 -5.28 10.13 7.34
CA GLU A 183 -5.50 8.89 6.60
C GLU A 183 -4.86 7.67 7.25
N PRO A 184 -3.58 7.67 7.66
CA PRO A 184 -3.00 6.53 8.36
C PRO A 184 -3.64 6.28 9.72
N LEU A 185 -4.21 7.29 10.39
CA LEU A 185 -5.00 7.07 11.60
C LEU A 185 -6.32 6.34 11.28
N LEU A 186 -6.97 6.71 10.18
CA LEU A 186 -8.19 6.04 9.71
C LEU A 186 -7.89 4.58 9.32
N VAL A 187 -6.81 4.31 8.58
CA VAL A 187 -6.35 2.94 8.25
C VAL A 187 -6.30 2.07 9.51
N LYS A 188 -5.64 2.55 10.56
CA LYS A 188 -5.50 1.82 11.83
C LYS A 188 -6.83 1.57 12.51
N LYS A 189 -7.65 2.60 12.67
CA LYS A 189 -8.97 2.47 13.33
C LYS A 189 -9.86 1.48 12.60
N ILE A 190 -9.87 1.52 11.27
CA ILE A 190 -10.65 0.60 10.46
C ILE A 190 -10.12 -0.82 10.59
N ALA A 191 -8.81 -1.03 10.50
CA ALA A 191 -8.17 -2.33 10.67
C ALA A 191 -8.46 -2.95 12.04
N TYR A 192 -8.29 -2.16 13.10
CA TYR A 192 -8.50 -2.62 14.47
C TYR A 192 -9.95 -2.97 14.73
N ARG A 193 -10.89 -2.12 14.30
CA ARG A 193 -12.32 -2.40 14.38
C ARG A 193 -12.71 -3.65 13.59
N TYR A 194 -12.25 -3.76 12.34
CA TYR A 194 -12.57 -4.88 11.45
C TYR A 194 -12.13 -6.23 12.05
N TYR A 195 -10.99 -6.25 12.76
CA TYR A 195 -10.44 -7.47 13.35
C TYR A 195 -10.72 -7.66 14.85
N GLY A 196 -11.48 -6.75 15.48
CA GLY A 196 -11.74 -6.78 16.92
C GLY A 196 -10.48 -6.64 17.78
N ILE A 197 -9.53 -5.82 17.32
CA ILE A 197 -8.28 -5.54 18.03
C ILE A 197 -8.50 -4.29 18.90
N SER A 198 -8.16 -4.38 20.19
CA SER A 198 -8.29 -3.26 21.13
C SER A 198 -7.30 -2.15 20.80
N GLU A 199 -7.73 -0.88 20.89
CA GLU A 199 -6.86 0.30 20.80
C GLU A 199 -6.23 0.69 22.15
N LEU A 200 -6.70 0.08 23.25
CA LEU A 200 -6.23 0.41 24.60
C LEU A 200 -4.79 -0.02 24.79
N ILE A 201 -3.93 0.93 25.12
CA ILE A 201 -2.52 0.67 25.41
C ILE A 201 -2.27 0.85 26.90
N ALA A 202 -1.47 -0.06 27.46
CA ALA A 202 -0.89 0.05 28.79
C ALA A 202 0.63 -0.04 28.63
N LYS A 203 1.37 0.63 29.51
CA LYS A 203 2.83 0.55 29.49
C LYS A 203 3.27 -0.87 29.88
N PRO A 204 4.00 -1.60 29.01
CA PRO A 204 4.51 -2.91 29.35
C PRO A 204 5.80 -2.80 30.20
N ASP A 205 6.17 -3.88 30.88
CA ASP A 205 7.45 -3.97 31.60
C ASP A 205 8.64 -3.91 30.65
N LYS A 206 8.50 -4.51 29.46
CA LYS A 206 9.48 -4.49 28.37
C LYS A 206 8.81 -4.12 27.06
N LEU A 207 9.49 -3.31 26.26
CA LEU A 207 9.02 -2.95 24.93
C LEU A 207 9.13 -4.12 23.97
N LYS A 208 8.10 -4.34 23.16
CA LYS A 208 8.13 -5.39 22.14
C LYS A 208 8.93 -4.93 20.92
N LEU A 209 10.08 -5.56 20.69
CA LEU A 209 10.91 -5.34 19.52
C LEU A 209 10.68 -6.48 18.51
N LEU A 210 10.16 -6.14 17.34
CA LEU A 210 9.89 -7.09 16.26
C LEU A 210 10.89 -6.94 15.13
N TYR A 211 11.58 -8.02 14.81
CA TYR A 211 12.40 -8.14 13.62
C TYR A 211 11.64 -8.91 12.53
N ILE A 212 11.40 -8.25 11.39
CA ILE A 212 10.88 -8.91 10.19
C ILE A 212 12.05 -9.51 9.42
N ALA A 213 12.18 -10.83 9.54
CA ALA A 213 13.16 -11.61 8.83
C ALA A 213 12.71 -11.94 7.40
N ARG A 214 13.67 -12.33 6.56
CA ARG A 214 13.41 -12.70 5.16
C ARG A 214 13.76 -14.15 4.92
N GLN A 215 13.05 -14.78 3.99
CA GLN A 215 13.42 -16.11 3.46
C GLN A 215 13.92 -15.98 2.01
N GLY A 216 14.71 -16.96 1.59
CA GLY A 216 15.24 -17.04 0.23
C GLY A 216 16.74 -16.75 0.15
N GLU A 217 17.24 -16.69 -1.08
CA GLU A 217 18.68 -16.55 -1.36
C GLU A 217 19.20 -15.11 -1.21
N TRP A 218 18.31 -14.14 -1.42
CA TRP A 218 18.63 -12.73 -1.64
C TRP A 218 18.02 -11.83 -0.57
N ARG A 219 18.57 -10.62 -0.39
CA ARG A 219 18.20 -9.65 0.67
C ARG A 219 18.35 -10.21 2.10
N GLN A 220 19.36 -11.03 2.32
CA GLN A 220 19.69 -11.56 3.64
C GLN A 220 20.62 -10.62 4.39
N ILE A 221 20.48 -10.59 5.72
CA ILE A 221 21.46 -9.98 6.63
C ILE A 221 22.41 -11.09 7.06
N LEU A 222 23.65 -11.07 6.58
CA LEU A 222 24.56 -12.20 6.75
C LEU A 222 25.08 -12.35 8.18
N ASN A 223 25.19 -11.24 8.91
CA ASN A 223 25.50 -11.21 10.34
C ASN A 223 24.24 -11.07 11.22
N GLU A 224 23.08 -11.58 10.77
CA GLU A 224 21.82 -11.54 11.52
C GLU A 224 21.96 -12.15 12.93
N ARG A 225 22.68 -13.27 13.05
CA ARG A 225 22.89 -13.93 14.36
C ARG A 225 23.61 -13.02 15.35
N ASP A 226 24.59 -12.26 14.87
CA ASP A 226 25.34 -11.32 15.71
C ASP A 226 24.46 -10.13 16.11
N MET A 227 23.64 -9.62 15.18
CA MET A 227 22.64 -8.59 15.47
C MET A 227 21.68 -9.04 16.58
N ILE A 228 21.04 -10.21 16.40
CA ILE A 228 20.10 -10.75 17.39
C ILE A 228 20.78 -10.94 18.73
N ARG A 229 21.96 -11.59 18.77
CA ARG A 229 22.72 -11.81 20.01
C ARG A 229 23.06 -10.50 20.72
N ASN A 230 23.43 -9.45 19.99
CA ASN A 230 23.77 -8.16 20.60
C ASN A 230 22.52 -7.45 21.15
N ILE A 231 21.41 -7.45 20.43
CA ILE A 231 20.13 -6.88 20.92
C ILE A 231 19.67 -7.64 22.17
N THR A 232 19.62 -8.97 22.12
CA THR A 232 19.10 -9.80 23.23
C THR A 232 20.03 -9.86 24.44
N SER A 233 21.31 -9.47 24.31
CA SER A 233 22.22 -9.38 25.44
C SER A 233 22.30 -7.97 26.03
N LYS A 234 22.39 -6.93 25.17
CA LYS A 234 22.58 -5.53 25.61
C LYS A 234 21.28 -4.82 25.96
N CYS A 235 20.14 -5.24 25.40
CA CYS A 235 18.84 -4.59 25.63
C CYS A 235 17.85 -5.49 26.40
N LYS A 236 18.30 -6.63 26.93
CA LYS A 236 17.45 -7.70 27.51
C LYS A 236 16.49 -7.23 28.61
N ASP A 237 16.85 -6.19 29.34
CA ASP A 237 16.10 -5.71 30.50
C ASP A 237 14.98 -4.74 30.08
N VAL A 238 15.05 -4.19 28.87
CA VAL A 238 14.12 -3.16 28.36
C VAL A 238 13.33 -3.60 27.14
N VAL A 239 13.79 -4.61 26.39
CA VAL A 239 13.06 -5.13 25.22
C VAL A 239 12.81 -6.64 25.30
N GLU A 240 11.65 -7.04 24.80
CA GLU A 240 11.34 -8.42 24.44
C GLU A 240 11.49 -8.58 22.91
N PHE A 241 12.39 -9.46 22.48
CA PHE A 241 12.71 -9.64 21.06
C PHE A 241 11.85 -10.73 20.43
N GLU A 242 11.17 -10.40 19.32
CA GLU A 242 10.44 -11.35 18.47
C GLU A 242 11.01 -11.34 17.05
N LYS A 243 11.16 -12.53 16.44
CA LYS A 243 11.49 -12.69 15.01
C LYS A 243 10.29 -13.27 14.29
N ALA A 244 9.83 -12.61 13.21
CA ALA A 244 8.70 -13.07 12.41
C ALA A 244 9.02 -13.13 10.92
N TYR A 245 8.24 -13.94 10.20
CA TYR A 245 8.24 -14.06 8.74
C TYR A 245 6.84 -13.76 8.22
N PHE A 246 6.66 -12.57 7.65
CA PHE A 246 5.33 -12.07 7.30
C PHE A 246 4.69 -12.83 6.14
N GLU A 247 5.48 -13.48 5.28
CA GLU A 247 4.96 -14.31 4.19
C GLU A 247 4.12 -15.50 4.68
N ARG A 248 4.24 -15.87 5.96
CA ARG A 248 3.50 -16.98 6.59
C ARG A 248 2.28 -16.53 7.39
N ASN A 249 2.12 -15.22 7.60
CA ASN A 249 1.08 -14.67 8.45
C ASN A 249 -0.12 -14.21 7.62
N THR A 250 -1.32 -14.48 8.13
CA THR A 250 -2.55 -13.88 7.58
C THR A 250 -2.53 -12.36 7.75
N HIS A 251 -3.31 -11.62 6.96
CA HIS A 251 -3.41 -10.17 7.09
C HIS A 251 -3.76 -9.75 8.53
N ARG A 252 -4.78 -10.38 9.13
CA ARG A 252 -5.13 -10.18 10.55
C ARG A 252 -3.95 -10.35 11.50
N MET A 253 -3.15 -11.41 11.32
CA MET A 253 -1.97 -11.65 12.16
C MET A 253 -0.89 -10.58 11.97
N GLN A 254 -0.71 -10.08 10.74
CA GLN A 254 0.19 -8.96 10.47
C GLN A 254 -0.29 -7.68 11.16
N VAL A 255 -1.58 -7.33 11.05
CA VAL A 255 -2.18 -6.17 11.75
C VAL A 255 -2.02 -6.30 13.26
N LEU A 256 -2.34 -7.46 13.84
CA LEU A 256 -2.21 -7.72 15.28
C LEU A 256 -0.75 -7.60 15.75
N SER A 257 0.18 -8.18 14.99
CA SER A 257 1.62 -8.11 15.27
C SER A 257 2.09 -6.65 15.28
N MET A 258 1.75 -5.87 14.26
CA MET A 258 2.10 -4.45 14.15
C MET A 258 1.49 -3.60 15.28
N ARG A 259 0.23 -3.83 15.63
CA ARG A 259 -0.42 -3.14 16.76
C ARG A 259 0.34 -3.35 18.06
N SER A 260 0.78 -4.58 18.31
CA SER A 260 1.51 -4.94 19.54
C SER A 260 2.97 -4.50 19.56
N THR A 261 3.52 -4.11 18.41
CA THR A 261 4.94 -3.81 18.26
C THR A 261 5.26 -2.38 18.73
N ASP A 262 6.26 -2.26 19.59
CA ASP A 262 6.81 -0.99 20.05
C ASP A 262 7.94 -0.50 19.15
N ILE A 263 8.82 -1.40 18.73
CA ILE A 263 9.93 -1.10 17.83
C ILE A 263 9.96 -2.16 16.73
N LEU A 264 9.84 -1.74 15.47
CA LEU A 264 10.01 -2.62 14.31
C LEU A 264 11.39 -2.42 13.70
N LEU A 265 12.05 -3.50 13.27
CA LEU A 265 13.24 -3.41 12.45
C LEU A 265 13.32 -4.49 11.35
N GLY A 266 14.11 -4.22 10.32
CA GLY A 266 14.44 -5.21 9.30
C GLY A 266 14.96 -4.64 7.98
N TYR A 267 15.14 -5.53 7.00
CA TYR A 267 15.61 -5.18 5.67
C TYR A 267 14.49 -4.51 4.85
N HIS A 268 14.78 -3.36 4.23
CA HIS A 268 13.90 -2.63 3.30
C HIS A 268 13.13 -3.56 2.36
N GLY A 269 11.81 -3.55 2.46
CA GLY A 269 11.01 -4.34 1.55
C GLY A 269 9.52 -4.28 1.81
N ALA A 270 8.79 -4.97 0.96
CA ALA A 270 7.34 -4.89 0.87
C ALA A 270 6.59 -5.12 2.20
N ALA A 271 7.13 -5.92 3.11
CA ALA A 271 6.53 -6.18 4.43
C ALA A 271 6.35 -4.90 5.26
N PHE A 272 7.15 -3.86 5.03
CA PHE A 272 7.05 -2.57 5.71
C PHE A 272 5.86 -1.71 5.30
N VAL A 273 5.06 -2.13 4.31
CA VAL A 273 3.73 -1.55 4.13
C VAL A 273 2.91 -1.64 5.41
N ASN A 274 3.12 -2.71 6.19
CA ASN A 274 2.39 -2.93 7.43
C ASN A 274 2.72 -1.93 8.55
N ILE A 275 3.72 -1.05 8.41
CA ILE A 275 3.95 0.00 9.42
C ILE A 275 2.76 0.94 9.56
N MET A 276 1.90 1.03 8.54
CA MET A 276 0.63 1.74 8.62
C MET A 276 -0.31 1.20 9.71
N PHE A 277 -0.09 -0.02 10.21
CA PHE A 277 -0.85 -0.64 11.30
C PHE A 277 -0.20 -0.50 12.69
N MET A 278 0.96 0.14 12.80
CA MET A 278 1.64 0.34 14.08
C MET A 278 1.02 1.52 14.86
N MET A 279 1.00 1.42 16.19
CA MET A 279 0.57 2.54 17.03
C MET A 279 1.45 3.78 16.79
N PRO A 280 0.88 5.00 16.81
CA PRO A 280 1.68 6.23 16.80
C PRO A 280 2.77 6.22 17.88
N TYR A 281 3.87 6.90 17.60
CA TYR A 281 5.05 7.02 18.46
C TYR A 281 5.79 5.70 18.75
N SER A 282 5.43 4.60 18.09
CA SER A 282 6.29 3.41 17.99
C SER A 282 7.56 3.73 17.19
N GLY A 283 8.62 2.95 17.40
CA GLY A 283 9.89 3.04 16.68
C GLY A 283 9.92 2.18 15.41
N PHE A 284 10.66 2.63 14.40
CA PHE A 284 10.90 1.89 13.16
C PHE A 284 12.34 2.08 12.67
N ILE A 285 13.08 0.97 12.52
CA ILE A 285 14.45 0.95 12.00
C ILE A 285 14.47 0.22 10.65
N GLU A 286 14.83 0.95 9.60
CA GLU A 286 14.91 0.42 8.25
C GLU A 286 16.35 0.20 7.81
N PHE A 287 16.68 -1.02 7.40
CA PHE A 287 17.99 -1.35 6.86
C PHE A 287 17.98 -1.30 5.34
N PHE A 288 18.79 -0.42 4.76
CA PHE A 288 18.85 -0.24 3.32
C PHE A 288 19.89 -1.12 2.66
N SER A 289 19.57 -1.54 1.43
CA SER A 289 20.59 -2.04 0.51
C SER A 289 21.71 -1.00 0.36
N PRO A 290 22.98 -1.42 0.33
CA PRO A 290 24.10 -0.53 0.02
C PRO A 290 23.95 0.22 -1.31
N LEU A 291 23.15 -0.32 -2.24
CA LEU A 291 23.01 0.19 -3.60
C LEU A 291 21.77 1.06 -3.83
N LEU A 292 20.78 1.02 -2.93
CA LEU A 292 19.52 1.73 -3.15
C LEU A 292 18.84 2.13 -1.84
N LYS A 293 18.45 3.40 -1.75
CA LYS A 293 17.67 3.99 -0.65
C LYS A 293 16.35 4.59 -1.16
N PRO A 294 15.36 3.77 -1.55
CA PRO A 294 14.10 4.33 -2.00
C PRO A 294 13.29 4.81 -0.79
N ARG A 295 12.79 6.05 -0.89
CA ARG A 295 12.14 6.78 0.22
C ARG A 295 10.65 6.45 0.39
N TYR A 296 10.30 5.16 0.34
CA TYR A 296 8.90 4.73 0.48
C TYR A 296 8.46 4.77 1.95
N TYR A 297 9.24 4.13 2.82
CA TYR A 297 8.81 3.86 4.20
C TYR A 297 9.24 4.93 5.19
N ASP A 298 10.20 5.79 4.84
CA ASP A 298 10.51 6.98 5.64
C ASP A 298 9.38 8.02 5.56
N MET A 299 8.85 8.26 4.37
CA MET A 299 7.67 9.14 4.17
C MET A 299 6.45 8.55 4.88
N MET A 300 6.22 7.25 4.74
CA MET A 300 5.14 6.56 5.43
C MET A 300 5.31 6.59 6.95
N ALA A 301 6.53 6.41 7.48
CA ALA A 301 6.82 6.51 8.91
C ALA A 301 6.49 7.90 9.46
N GLN A 302 6.82 8.96 8.72
CA GLN A 302 6.45 10.33 9.10
C GLN A 302 4.92 10.49 9.19
N LYS A 303 4.19 10.07 8.15
CA LYS A 303 2.72 10.15 8.10
C LYS A 303 2.03 9.32 9.18
N THR A 304 2.61 8.17 9.53
CA THR A 304 2.10 7.27 10.57
C THR A 304 2.55 7.65 11.98
N GLN A 305 3.34 8.73 12.11
CA GLN A 305 3.89 9.27 13.36
C GLN A 305 4.85 8.30 14.09
N LEU A 306 5.68 7.58 13.34
CA LEU A 306 6.69 6.68 13.88
C LEU A 306 8.03 7.37 14.08
N ALA A 307 8.73 7.01 15.15
CA ALA A 307 10.11 7.41 15.37
C ALA A 307 11.03 6.60 14.46
N TYR A 308 11.52 7.23 13.39
CA TYR A 308 12.20 6.54 12.29
C TYR A 308 13.72 6.65 12.34
N ARG A 309 14.43 5.53 12.14
CA ARG A 309 15.88 5.48 11.90
C ARG A 309 16.19 4.67 10.64
N SER A 310 17.17 5.14 9.87
CA SER A 310 17.65 4.43 8.68
C SER A 310 19.08 3.96 8.89
N LEU A 311 19.33 2.67 8.71
CA LEU A 311 20.68 2.12 8.63
C LEU A 311 21.12 2.06 7.17
N THR A 312 22.09 2.90 6.82
CA THR A 312 22.66 3.03 5.47
C THR A 312 24.17 2.78 5.49
N GLY A 313 24.80 2.68 4.32
CA GLY A 313 26.25 2.42 4.25
C GLY A 313 26.63 0.99 4.65
N ASN A 314 25.67 0.05 4.54
CA ASN A 314 25.91 -1.36 4.81
C ASN A 314 26.92 -1.95 3.80
N ASN A 315 27.53 -3.08 4.15
CA ASN A 315 28.50 -3.73 3.28
C ASN A 315 27.82 -4.79 2.40
N ILE A 316 28.21 -4.84 1.12
CA ILE A 316 27.70 -5.83 0.16
C ILE A 316 28.38 -7.18 0.38
N ASP A 317 27.62 -8.27 0.26
CA ASP A 317 28.21 -9.60 0.08
C ASP A 317 28.87 -9.72 -1.31
N LEU A 318 30.20 -9.58 -1.36
CA LEU A 318 30.98 -9.72 -2.59
C LEU A 318 31.27 -11.18 -2.96
N SER A 319 30.89 -12.15 -2.12
CA SER A 319 31.15 -13.59 -2.38
C SER A 319 30.23 -14.17 -3.46
N LYS A 320 29.10 -13.51 -3.74
CA LYS A 320 28.14 -13.90 -4.77
C LYS A 320 28.04 -12.87 -5.87
N LYS A 321 27.84 -13.33 -7.11
CA LYS A 321 27.49 -12.44 -8.21
C LYS A 321 26.14 -11.76 -7.89
N PRO A 322 26.02 -10.43 -8.00
CA PRO A 322 24.77 -9.74 -7.68
C PRO A 322 23.63 -10.23 -8.59
N PRO A 323 22.38 -10.21 -8.10
CA PRO A 323 21.22 -10.60 -8.89
C PRO A 323 21.05 -9.65 -10.07
N ARG A 324 20.33 -10.11 -11.11
CA ARG A 324 20.13 -9.37 -12.36
C ARG A 324 19.53 -7.96 -12.17
N ASP A 325 18.72 -7.77 -11.13
CA ASP A 325 18.11 -6.48 -10.81
C ASP A 325 19.05 -5.51 -10.09
N GLY A 326 20.22 -5.96 -9.62
CA GLY A 326 21.22 -5.17 -8.89
C GLY A 326 20.76 -4.60 -7.55
N ARG A 327 19.54 -4.88 -7.09
CA ARG A 327 18.92 -4.25 -5.91
C ARG A 327 18.76 -5.22 -4.76
N ASN A 328 18.47 -6.48 -5.07
CA ASN A 328 18.14 -7.51 -4.10
C ASN A 328 19.40 -8.24 -3.57
N ILE A 329 20.38 -7.51 -3.06
CA ILE A 329 21.66 -8.08 -2.59
C ILE A 329 21.63 -8.47 -1.12
N ASN A 330 22.46 -9.44 -0.74
CA ASN A 330 22.74 -9.74 0.66
C ASN A 330 23.71 -8.70 1.23
N MET A 331 23.62 -8.43 2.52
CA MET A 331 24.42 -7.39 3.17
C MET A 331 24.89 -7.79 4.56
N PHE A 332 25.97 -7.16 5.00
CA PHE A 332 26.38 -7.07 6.40
C PHE A 332 26.01 -5.70 6.94
N ILE A 333 25.49 -5.67 8.16
CA ILE A 333 25.08 -4.43 8.83
C ILE A 333 26.00 -4.10 10.01
N ASP A 334 26.04 -2.83 10.39
CA ASP A 334 26.68 -2.41 11.64
C ASP A 334 25.80 -2.76 12.84
N VAL A 335 26.17 -3.82 13.55
CA VAL A 335 25.42 -4.33 14.71
C VAL A 335 25.45 -3.35 15.89
N ASN A 336 26.53 -2.59 16.08
CA ASN A 336 26.61 -1.65 17.20
C ASN A 336 25.65 -0.48 16.95
N MET A 337 25.63 0.03 15.72
CA MET A 337 24.69 1.09 15.33
C MET A 337 23.23 0.65 15.45
N VAL A 338 22.91 -0.62 15.15
CA VAL A 338 21.56 -1.15 15.39
C VAL A 338 21.19 -1.11 16.87
N VAL A 339 22.11 -1.52 17.76
CA VAL A 339 21.86 -1.47 19.22
C VAL A 339 21.69 -0.03 19.70
N GLU A 340 22.51 0.90 19.20
CA GLU A 340 22.37 2.32 19.50
C GLU A 340 20.99 2.85 19.10
N TYR A 341 20.52 2.57 17.88
CA TYR A 341 19.19 2.94 17.43
C TYR A 341 18.07 2.29 18.25
N VAL A 342 18.25 1.04 18.69
CA VAL A 342 17.27 0.38 19.57
C VAL A 342 17.19 1.12 20.90
N ASN A 343 18.32 1.42 21.55
CA ASN A 343 18.32 2.14 22.82
C ASN A 343 17.70 3.55 22.70
N GLU A 344 18.05 4.27 21.63
CA GLU A 344 17.46 5.58 21.35
C GLU A 344 15.93 5.49 21.17
N LEU A 345 15.44 4.52 20.40
CA LEU A 345 14.01 4.33 20.21
C LEU A 345 13.30 3.84 21.47
N VAL A 346 13.97 3.09 22.36
CA VAL A 346 13.41 2.73 23.67
C VAL A 346 13.12 3.99 24.49
N GLU A 347 14.03 4.97 24.51
CA GLU A 347 13.82 6.24 25.22
C GLU A 347 12.65 7.03 24.62
N ILE A 348 12.63 7.17 23.29
CA ILE A 348 11.57 7.90 22.58
C ILE A 348 10.20 7.24 22.79
N VAL A 349 10.10 5.92 22.64
CA VAL A 349 8.83 5.19 22.81
C VAL A 349 8.33 5.33 24.25
N ASN A 350 9.19 5.19 25.26
CA ASN A 350 8.79 5.39 26.64
C ASN A 350 8.28 6.81 26.90
N LYS A 351 8.96 7.82 26.34
CA LYS A 351 8.66 9.24 26.56
C LYS A 351 7.44 9.73 25.79
N GLU A 352 7.23 9.28 24.56
CA GLU A 352 6.20 9.83 23.66
C GLU A 352 4.97 8.92 23.60
N LYS A 353 5.14 7.61 23.44
CA LYS A 353 4.02 6.65 23.34
C LYS A 353 3.38 6.39 24.71
N TYR A 354 4.20 6.08 25.72
CA TYR A 354 3.69 5.60 27.00
C TYR A 354 3.52 6.66 28.08
N LYS A 355 4.10 7.86 27.92
CA LYS A 355 3.84 9.00 28.81
C LYS A 355 2.35 9.36 28.87
N ILE A 356 1.63 9.16 27.76
CA ILE A 356 0.20 9.49 27.63
C ILE A 356 -0.66 8.60 28.54
N VAL A 357 -0.21 7.37 28.82
CA VAL A 357 -0.97 6.38 29.62
C VAL A 357 -0.39 6.11 31.00
N SER A 358 0.74 6.71 31.35
CA SER A 358 1.36 6.59 32.69
C SER A 358 0.80 7.58 33.72
N ILE A 359 -0.36 8.21 33.46
CA ILE A 359 -1.01 9.21 34.34
C ILE A 359 -2.22 8.61 35.10
N ILE A 360 -2.49 7.31 34.93
CA ILE A 360 -3.51 6.57 35.68
C ILE A 360 -2.79 5.59 36.59
#